data_AF-A0A7C5FJW3-F1
#
_entry.id   AF-A0A7C5FJW3-F1
#
_cell.length_a   1.000
_cell.length_b   1.000
_cell.length_c   1.000
_cell.angle_alpha   90.00
_cell.angle_beta   90.00
_cell.angle_gamma   90.00
#
_symmetry.space_group_name_H-M   'P 1'
#
loop_
_entity.id
_entity.type
_entity.pdbx_description
1 polymer ?
#
loop_
_entity_poly.entity_id
_entity_poly.type
_entity_poly.pdbx_seq_one_letter_code
_entity_poly.pdbx_strand_id
1 'polypeptide(L)'
;MPRLSMLFAVVTWVLLSTTGTALKLSLEDSAFRSCPTLHSIISAGKLEQITNPVFENKAQAREFAKVCSKIVSEIDSAGITEPEYLRIRTSAALASEFLTGQTVLLSRNRSRSVIRLRNEVKIPPPAGFVYIRIYDSIAKMPPIVANAFKKQERVGGNRPLGVTIQGRYIAAIKPEYPEELQDILDHEFVHAYITLASPKELPAWFQEGAATYFSTGRETSYYSRAGEPKIKVSMLPEDYKRRLNSFQTLHDRMGTQKFLRFVRESVLTGTVNVKKALGIPDKTTEQKRETAHIYLVFFVIGATAVAVWYLIYRRRSWWDRI
;
A
#
# COMPACT_ATOMS: atom_id res chain seq x y z
N MET A 1 -26.92 1.64 -39.05
CA MET A 1 -25.45 1.67 -39.03
C MET A 1 -24.97 1.84 -37.59
N PRO A 2 -24.49 0.79 -36.90
CA PRO A 2 -23.83 0.96 -35.62
C PRO A 2 -22.34 1.22 -35.84
N ARG A 3 -21.83 2.32 -35.30
CA ARG A 3 -20.42 2.70 -35.37
C ARG A 3 -19.61 1.82 -34.42
N LEU A 4 -18.83 0.90 -35.00
CA LEU A 4 -17.61 0.40 -34.40
C LEU A 4 -16.65 1.59 -34.19
N SER A 5 -16.33 1.89 -32.94
CA SER A 5 -15.13 2.65 -32.58
C SER A 5 -14.49 1.93 -31.41
N MET A 6 -13.54 1.06 -31.75
CA MET A 6 -12.66 0.36 -30.83
C MET A 6 -11.43 1.23 -30.55
N LEU A 7 -10.93 1.07 -29.32
CA LEU A 7 -9.53 1.07 -28.91
C LEU A 7 -8.80 2.36 -28.50
N PHE A 8 -8.04 2.13 -27.41
CA PHE A 8 -6.90 2.85 -26.85
C PHE A 8 -7.18 4.15 -26.08
N ALA A 9 -7.54 4.00 -24.81
CA ALA A 9 -7.07 4.92 -23.77
C ALA A 9 -6.10 4.16 -22.87
N VAL A 10 -4.81 4.45 -23.10
CA VAL A 10 -3.67 4.05 -22.29
C VAL A 10 -3.93 4.42 -20.83
N VAL A 11 -3.85 3.43 -19.96
CA VAL A 11 -3.90 3.61 -18.50
C VAL A 11 -2.62 4.36 -18.09
N THR A 12 -2.73 5.68 -17.92
CA THR A 12 -1.70 6.50 -17.30
C THR A 12 -1.69 6.23 -15.80
N TRP A 13 -0.86 5.26 -15.39
CA TRP A 13 -0.44 5.09 -14.01
C TRP A 13 0.46 6.27 -13.62
N VAL A 14 -0.07 7.24 -12.89
CA VAL A 14 0.76 8.20 -12.16
C VAL A 14 1.20 7.54 -10.86
N LEU A 15 2.40 6.95 -10.93
CA LEU A 15 3.22 6.54 -9.80
C LEU A 15 3.63 7.79 -9.01
N LEU A 16 3.09 7.95 -7.80
CA LEU A 16 3.72 8.76 -6.76
C LEU A 16 4.83 7.93 -6.14
N SER A 17 5.97 7.89 -6.82
CA SER A 17 7.22 7.33 -6.32
C SER A 17 7.74 8.17 -5.16
N THR A 18 7.66 7.66 -3.94
CA THR A 18 8.49 8.14 -2.82
C THR A 18 9.82 7.39 -2.83
N THR A 19 10.64 7.62 -3.85
CA THR A 19 12.09 7.47 -3.69
C THR A 19 12.58 8.67 -2.90
N GLY A 20 13.42 8.46 -1.89
CA GLY A 20 13.99 9.50 -1.02
C GLY A 20 14.90 10.48 -1.76
N THR A 21 14.35 11.29 -2.66
CA THR A 21 14.91 12.59 -2.99
C THR A 21 14.82 13.41 -1.70
N ALA A 22 15.97 13.74 -1.12
CA ALA A 22 16.07 14.73 -0.06
C ALA A 22 15.23 15.94 -0.49
N LEU A 23 14.18 16.24 0.28
CA LEU A 23 13.30 17.38 0.04
C LEU A 23 14.19 18.62 0.13
N LYS A 24 14.57 19.19 -1.01
CA LYS A 24 15.43 20.37 -1.06
C LYS A 24 14.50 21.58 -1.13
N LEU A 25 13.87 21.89 -0.01
CA LEU A 25 13.05 23.10 0.14
C LEU A 25 13.91 24.29 -0.24
N SER A 26 13.60 24.92 -1.38
CA SER A 26 14.16 26.23 -1.70
C SER A 26 13.60 27.19 -0.66
N LEU A 27 14.50 27.71 0.17
CA LEU A 27 14.21 28.70 1.21
C LEU A 27 13.75 30.01 0.55
N GLU A 28 12.49 30.08 0.13
CA GLU A 28 11.86 31.37 -0.13
C GLU A 28 11.34 31.95 1.18
N ASP A 29 11.80 33.15 1.52
CA ASP A 29 11.69 33.80 2.83
C ASP A 29 10.25 34.13 3.28
N SER A 30 9.25 34.11 2.39
CA SER A 30 7.87 34.47 2.71
C SER A 30 7.13 33.34 3.46
N ALA A 31 7.28 32.09 3.02
CA ALA A 31 6.64 30.93 3.66
C ALA A 31 7.21 30.66 5.07
N PHE A 32 8.49 30.94 5.28
CA PHE A 32 9.17 30.77 6.56
C PHE A 32 8.66 31.71 7.65
N ARG A 33 8.29 32.95 7.28
CA ARG A 33 7.69 33.91 8.23
C ARG A 33 6.30 33.47 8.67
N SER A 34 5.54 32.83 7.79
CA SER A 34 4.17 32.39 8.06
C SER A 34 4.07 31.04 8.75
N CYS A 35 5.15 30.25 8.78
CA CYS A 35 5.19 28.91 9.41
C CYS A 35 6.37 28.76 10.39
N PRO A 36 6.39 29.51 11.51
CA PRO A 36 7.51 29.52 12.45
C PRO A 36 7.77 28.16 13.11
N THR A 37 6.73 27.34 13.32
CA THR A 37 6.89 26.01 13.92
C THR A 37 7.57 25.05 12.95
N LEU A 38 7.17 25.08 11.67
CA LEU A 38 7.83 24.28 10.63
C LEU A 38 9.29 24.73 10.44
N HIS A 39 9.54 26.04 10.46
CA HIS A 39 10.90 26.58 10.41
C HIS A 39 11.78 26.02 11.53
N SER A 40 11.30 26.07 12.77
CA SER A 40 12.03 25.53 13.94
C SER A 40 12.38 24.05 13.78
N ILE A 41 11.46 23.24 13.23
CA ILE A 41 11.72 21.82 12.96
C ILE A 41 12.77 21.62 11.86
N ILE A 42 12.71 22.39 10.77
CA ILE A 42 13.68 22.30 9.67
C ILE A 42 15.06 22.74 10.14
N SER A 43 15.16 23.88 10.85
CA SER A 43 16.41 24.41 11.39
C SER A 43 17.07 23.47 12.41
N ALA A 44 16.26 22.66 13.11
CA ALA A 44 16.76 21.63 14.01
C ALA A 44 17.15 20.31 13.29
N GLY A 45 17.02 20.23 11.97
CA GLY A 45 17.28 19.00 11.20
C GLY A 45 16.26 17.88 11.47
N LYS A 46 15.05 18.20 11.95
CA LYS A 46 14.05 17.24 12.43
C LYS A 46 12.90 16.99 11.45
N LEU A 47 13.05 17.37 10.18
CA LEU A 47 12.00 17.20 9.17
C LEU A 47 11.55 15.73 9.04
N GLU A 48 12.50 14.78 9.14
CA GLU A 48 12.18 13.35 9.09
C GLU A 48 11.24 12.89 10.22
N GLN A 49 11.22 13.58 11.37
CA GLN A 49 10.31 13.25 12.46
C GLN A 49 8.83 13.51 12.10
N ILE A 50 8.57 14.41 11.15
CA ILE A 50 7.21 14.64 10.63
C ILE A 50 6.78 13.50 9.72
N THR A 51 7.67 13.02 8.85
CA THR A 51 7.36 11.99 7.85
C THR A 51 7.50 10.57 8.38
N ASN A 52 8.27 10.38 9.44
CA ASN A 52 8.60 9.07 10.01
C ASN A 52 8.83 9.16 11.54
N PRO A 53 7.79 9.45 12.34
CA PRO A 53 7.96 9.71 13.77
C PRO A 53 8.41 8.47 14.54
N VAL A 54 9.59 8.54 15.15
CA VAL A 54 10.12 7.53 16.06
C VAL A 54 10.33 8.17 17.42
N PHE A 55 9.60 7.68 18.42
CA PHE A 55 9.64 8.17 19.80
C PHE A 55 9.97 7.03 20.77
N GLU A 56 10.61 7.37 21.87
CA GLU A 56 10.96 6.41 22.93
C GLU A 56 9.75 6.08 23.80
N ASN A 57 8.84 7.04 23.95
CA ASN A 57 7.66 6.90 24.80
C ASN A 57 6.43 7.64 24.25
N LYS A 58 5.27 7.32 24.83
CA LYS A 58 3.96 7.86 24.42
C LYS A 58 3.82 9.36 24.72
N ALA A 59 4.50 9.87 25.74
CA ALA A 59 4.41 11.28 26.12
C ALA A 59 5.09 12.17 25.07
N GLN A 60 6.29 11.80 24.63
CA GLN A 60 6.99 12.47 23.52
C GLN A 60 6.14 12.48 22.25
N ALA A 61 5.53 11.35 21.88
CA ALA A 61 4.67 11.26 20.71
C ALA A 61 3.47 12.22 20.80
N ARG A 62 2.78 12.26 21.95
CA ARG A 62 1.64 13.16 22.19
C ARG A 62 2.02 14.63 22.14
N GLU A 63 3.18 14.99 22.68
CA GLU A 63 3.65 16.37 22.63
C GLU A 63 3.98 16.78 21.19
N PHE A 64 4.65 15.90 20.43
CA PHE A 64 4.92 16.15 19.02
C PHE A 64 3.64 16.23 18.17
N ALA A 65 2.57 15.53 18.54
CA ALA A 65 1.27 15.66 17.89
C ALA A 65 0.75 17.12 17.92
N LYS A 66 0.96 17.84 19.03
CA LYS A 66 0.59 19.26 19.16
C LYS A 66 1.42 20.13 18.22
N VAL A 67 2.72 19.84 18.11
CA VAL A 67 3.63 20.52 17.18
C VAL A 67 3.14 20.32 15.74
N CYS A 68 2.80 19.09 15.35
CA CYS A 68 2.26 18.81 14.01
C CYS A 68 0.91 19.50 13.76
N SER A 69 0.01 19.54 14.75
CA SER A 69 -1.25 20.29 14.65
C SER A 69 -1.00 21.78 14.38
N LYS A 70 -0.03 22.36 15.08
CA LYS A 70 0.37 23.76 14.88
C LYS A 70 0.94 24.00 13.48
N ILE A 71 1.78 23.09 12.96
CA ILE A 71 2.30 23.15 11.59
C ILE A 71 1.16 23.14 10.55
N VAL A 72 0.15 22.27 10.72
CA VAL A 72 -1.01 22.23 9.82
C VAL A 72 -1.75 23.56 9.84
N SER A 73 -2.03 24.10 11.03
CA SER A 73 -2.72 25.38 11.20
C SER A 73 -1.96 26.54 10.55
N GLU A 74 -0.63 26.59 10.74
CA GLU A 74 0.24 27.63 10.15
C GLU A 74 0.23 27.56 8.62
N ILE A 75 0.36 26.36 8.03
CA ILE A 75 0.34 26.18 6.57
C ILE A 75 -1.03 26.56 5.99
N ASP A 76 -2.12 26.10 6.63
CA ASP A 76 -3.49 26.38 6.18
C ASP A 76 -3.81 27.89 6.27
N SER A 77 -3.40 28.55 7.36
CA SER A 77 -3.63 29.98 7.57
C SER A 77 -2.82 30.85 6.60
N ALA A 78 -1.64 30.39 6.21
CA ALA A 78 -0.79 31.06 5.24
C ALA A 78 -1.25 30.89 3.78
N GLY A 79 -2.21 29.98 3.51
CA GLY A 79 -2.69 29.72 2.15
C GLY A 79 -1.63 29.12 1.22
N ILE A 80 -0.64 28.43 1.78
CA ILE A 80 0.49 27.86 1.05
C ILE A 80 -0.01 26.67 0.22
N THR A 81 0.28 26.68 -1.09
CA THR A 81 -0.21 25.67 -2.07
C THR A 81 0.91 24.89 -2.75
N GLU A 82 2.15 25.19 -2.41
CA GLU A 82 3.36 24.60 -2.95
C GLU A 82 3.39 23.09 -2.64
N PRO A 83 3.66 22.22 -3.64
CA PRO A 83 3.56 20.77 -3.48
C PRO A 83 4.38 20.18 -2.31
N GLU A 84 5.55 20.74 -2.03
CA GLU A 84 6.41 20.28 -0.93
C GLU A 84 5.79 20.55 0.43
N TYR A 85 5.23 21.75 0.63
CA TYR A 85 4.52 22.11 1.86
C TYR A 85 3.22 21.33 2.01
N LEU A 86 2.49 21.06 0.92
CA LEU A 86 1.31 20.21 0.96
C LEU A 86 1.64 18.77 1.37
N ARG A 87 2.82 18.24 0.99
CA ARG A 87 3.30 16.93 1.46
C ARG A 87 3.65 16.96 2.95
N ILE A 88 4.31 18.02 3.42
CA ILE A 88 4.63 18.19 4.85
C ILE A 88 3.35 18.32 5.67
N ARG A 89 2.43 19.19 5.24
CA ARG A 89 1.11 19.39 5.85
C ARG A 89 0.34 18.09 5.94
N THR A 90 0.36 17.28 4.88
CA THR A 90 -0.26 15.95 4.85
C THR A 90 0.33 15.03 5.93
N SER A 91 1.66 14.93 6.00
CA SER A 91 2.35 14.10 7.00
C SER A 91 2.12 14.62 8.43
N ALA A 92 2.13 15.95 8.63
CA ALA A 92 1.83 16.58 9.91
C ALA A 92 0.37 16.34 10.34
N ALA A 93 -0.58 16.39 9.42
CA ALA A 93 -1.99 16.07 9.72
C ALA A 93 -2.15 14.61 10.17
N LEU A 94 -1.49 13.65 9.50
CA LEU A 94 -1.44 12.26 9.94
C LEU A 94 -0.78 12.13 11.32
N ALA A 95 0.38 12.72 11.53
CA ALA A 95 1.06 12.67 12.82
C ALA A 95 0.21 13.26 13.96
N SER A 96 -0.38 14.44 13.77
CA SER A 96 -1.31 15.06 14.72
C SER A 96 -2.47 14.13 15.08
N GLU A 97 -3.07 13.51 14.07
CA GLU A 97 -4.20 12.59 14.25
C GLU A 97 -3.80 11.33 15.00
N PHE A 98 -2.73 10.65 14.62
CA PHE A 98 -2.44 9.30 15.13
C PHE A 98 -1.58 9.27 16.39
N LEU A 99 -0.68 10.24 16.61
CA LEU A 99 0.29 10.20 17.70
C LEU A 99 -0.36 10.28 19.10
N THR A 100 -1.62 10.72 19.18
CA THR A 100 -2.41 10.70 20.42
C THR A 100 -3.21 9.40 20.61
N GLY A 101 -3.09 8.44 19.69
CA GLY A 101 -3.79 7.16 19.67
C GLY A 101 -3.16 6.05 20.49
N GLN A 102 -3.64 4.83 20.24
CA GLN A 102 -3.02 3.64 20.79
C GLN A 102 -1.66 3.43 20.15
N THR A 103 -0.73 2.87 20.90
CA THR A 103 0.68 2.74 20.51
C THR A 103 1.16 1.32 20.74
N VAL A 104 1.80 0.77 19.73
CA VAL A 104 2.26 -0.61 19.71
C VAL A 104 3.72 -0.65 19.26
N LEU A 105 4.58 -1.33 20.03
CA LEU A 105 5.93 -1.68 19.60
C LEU A 105 5.90 -3.05 18.94
N LEU A 106 6.22 -3.12 17.64
CA LEU A 106 6.25 -4.40 16.90
C LEU A 106 7.30 -5.37 17.47
N SER A 107 8.36 -4.86 18.09
CA SER A 107 9.37 -5.67 18.79
C SER A 107 8.81 -6.42 20.01
N ARG A 108 7.72 -5.93 20.62
CA ARG A 108 7.10 -6.51 21.84
C ARG A 108 5.67 -7.01 21.63
N ASN A 109 5.09 -6.75 20.46
CA ASN A 109 3.76 -7.19 20.11
C ASN A 109 3.69 -8.74 20.10
N ARG A 110 2.58 -9.26 20.63
CA ARG A 110 2.33 -10.69 20.84
C ARG A 110 1.30 -11.27 19.87
N SER A 111 0.83 -10.50 18.91
CA SER A 111 -0.03 -11.03 17.86
C SER A 111 0.68 -12.13 17.09
N ARG A 112 -0.10 -13.09 16.64
CA ARG A 112 0.43 -14.25 15.92
C ARG A 112 1.16 -13.80 14.66
N SER A 113 0.60 -12.85 13.91
CA SER A 113 1.19 -12.33 12.68
C SER A 113 2.58 -11.71 12.90
N VAL A 114 2.72 -10.87 13.91
CA VAL A 114 4.00 -10.22 14.26
C VAL A 114 5.02 -11.22 14.79
N ILE A 115 4.59 -12.19 15.61
CA ILE A 115 5.48 -13.25 16.10
C ILE A 115 6.02 -14.07 14.92
N ARG A 116 5.19 -14.46 13.95
CA ARG A 116 5.64 -15.23 12.78
C ARG A 116 6.67 -14.45 11.96
N LEU A 117 6.41 -13.17 11.66
CA LEU A 117 7.35 -12.33 10.91
C LEU A 117 8.70 -12.17 11.64
N ARG A 118 8.66 -11.91 12.95
CA ARG A 118 9.86 -11.71 13.78
C ARG A 118 10.64 -13.01 14.00
N ASN A 119 9.94 -14.07 14.39
CA ASN A 119 10.55 -15.27 14.94
C ASN A 119 10.71 -16.39 13.91
N GLU A 120 9.81 -16.51 12.93
CA GLU A 120 9.87 -17.57 11.89
C GLU A 120 10.54 -17.04 10.62
N VAL A 121 10.05 -15.91 10.08
CA VAL A 121 10.60 -15.28 8.88
C VAL A 121 11.95 -14.59 9.18
N LYS A 122 12.22 -14.26 10.45
CA LYS A 122 13.45 -13.61 10.92
C LYS A 122 13.68 -12.21 10.33
N ILE A 123 12.61 -11.46 10.08
CA ILE A 123 12.72 -10.03 9.74
C ILE A 123 12.96 -9.28 11.06
N PRO A 124 13.98 -8.40 11.17
CA PRO A 124 14.16 -7.58 12.35
C PRO A 124 12.95 -6.65 12.56
N PRO A 125 12.49 -6.46 13.81
CA PRO A 125 11.37 -5.57 14.07
C PRO A 125 11.74 -4.12 13.75
N PRO A 126 10.87 -3.37 13.04
CA PRO A 126 11.08 -1.96 12.80
C PRO A 126 11.14 -1.14 14.09
N ALA A 127 11.88 -0.02 14.04
CA ALA A 127 12.02 0.89 15.17
C ALA A 127 10.78 1.78 15.37
N GLY A 128 10.58 2.19 16.63
CA GLY A 128 9.51 3.09 17.03
C GLY A 128 8.15 2.42 17.18
N PHE A 129 7.15 3.24 17.53
CA PHE A 129 5.77 2.78 17.64
C PHE A 129 5.09 2.76 16.28
N VAL A 130 4.11 1.86 16.17
CA VAL A 130 2.97 1.97 15.26
C VAL A 130 1.81 2.60 16.05
N TYR A 131 1.09 3.51 15.42
CA TYR A 131 0.01 4.28 16.03
C TYR A 131 -1.32 3.85 15.44
N ILE A 132 -2.29 3.56 16.30
CA ILE A 132 -3.57 2.99 15.91
C ILE A 132 -4.70 3.94 16.29
N ARG A 133 -5.61 4.16 15.33
CA ARG A 133 -6.88 4.85 15.53
C ARG A 133 -8.02 3.96 15.05
N ILE A 134 -9.02 3.81 15.90
CA ILE A 134 -10.23 3.06 15.59
C ILE A 134 -11.37 4.08 15.54
N TYR A 135 -12.07 4.12 14.42
CA TYR A 135 -13.17 5.06 14.16
C TYR A 135 -14.49 4.31 14.09
N ASP A 136 -15.57 4.91 14.58
CA ASP A 136 -16.91 4.30 14.47
C ASP A 136 -17.38 4.22 13.00
N SER A 137 -16.95 5.14 12.14
CA SER A 137 -17.27 5.15 10.71
C SER A 137 -16.34 6.06 9.92
N ILE A 138 -16.35 5.95 8.59
CA ILE A 138 -15.61 6.86 7.70
C ILE A 138 -16.02 8.32 7.87
N ALA A 139 -17.30 8.59 8.15
CA ALA A 139 -17.79 9.96 8.34
C ALA A 139 -17.18 10.66 9.56
N LYS A 140 -16.63 9.89 10.51
CA LYS A 140 -15.92 10.40 11.69
C LYS A 140 -14.40 10.52 11.49
N MET A 141 -13.88 10.08 10.34
CA MET A 141 -12.47 10.18 10.03
C MET A 141 -12.13 11.58 9.51
N PRO A 142 -10.97 12.15 9.88
CA PRO A 142 -10.47 13.33 9.21
C PRO A 142 -10.23 13.04 7.71
N PRO A 143 -10.34 14.05 6.81
CA PRO A 143 -10.27 13.84 5.36
C PRO A 143 -9.04 13.07 4.88
N ILE A 144 -7.89 13.29 5.50
CA ILE A 144 -6.64 12.62 5.14
C ILE A 144 -6.70 11.10 5.37
N VAL A 145 -7.40 10.65 6.41
CA VAL A 145 -7.61 9.23 6.72
C VAL A 145 -8.73 8.67 5.85
N ALA A 146 -9.85 9.38 5.72
CA ALA A 146 -10.97 8.96 4.88
C ALA A 146 -10.55 8.72 3.41
N ASN A 147 -9.64 9.54 2.89
CA ASN A 147 -9.12 9.41 1.53
C ASN A 147 -8.32 8.11 1.33
N ALA A 148 -7.64 7.59 2.37
CA ALA A 148 -6.93 6.32 2.29
C ALA A 148 -7.89 5.14 2.04
N PHE A 149 -9.04 5.10 2.76
CA PHE A 149 -10.09 4.11 2.53
C PHE A 149 -10.69 4.22 1.13
N LYS A 150 -11.05 5.44 0.70
CA LYS A 150 -11.63 5.67 -0.64
C LYS A 150 -10.68 5.24 -1.76
N LYS A 151 -9.38 5.47 -1.60
CA LYS A 151 -8.37 5.05 -2.59
C LYS A 151 -8.34 3.53 -2.74
N GLN A 152 -8.40 2.79 -1.63
CA GLN A 152 -8.41 1.32 -1.66
C GLN A 152 -9.72 0.76 -2.22
N GLU A 153 -10.86 1.34 -1.84
CA GLU A 153 -12.18 0.96 -2.36
C GLU A 153 -12.25 1.06 -3.89
N ARG A 154 -11.65 2.09 -4.49
CA ARG A 154 -11.57 2.27 -5.95
C ARG A 154 -10.75 1.18 -6.66
N VAL A 155 -9.78 0.57 -5.98
CA VAL A 155 -8.89 -0.43 -6.57
C VAL A 155 -9.46 -1.84 -6.40
N GLY A 156 -9.97 -2.16 -5.21
CA GLY A 156 -10.44 -3.50 -4.88
C GLY A 156 -11.93 -3.75 -5.13
N GLY A 157 -12.72 -2.70 -5.40
CA GLY A 157 -14.18 -2.79 -5.55
C GLY A 157 -14.93 -3.02 -4.23
N ASN A 158 -14.21 -3.33 -3.15
CA ASN A 158 -14.73 -3.45 -1.80
C ASN A 158 -14.00 -2.48 -0.88
N ARG A 159 -14.74 -1.91 0.07
CA ARG A 159 -14.16 -1.03 1.08
C ARG A 159 -13.38 -1.86 2.12
N PRO A 160 -12.12 -1.51 2.43
CA PRO A 160 -11.40 -2.19 3.47
C PRO A 160 -11.90 -1.79 4.86
N LEU A 161 -11.74 -2.68 5.85
CA LEU A 161 -12.06 -2.41 7.25
C LEU A 161 -10.89 -1.81 8.04
N GLY A 162 -9.67 -1.93 7.50
CA GLY A 162 -8.45 -1.33 8.03
C GLY A 162 -7.57 -0.80 6.89
N VAL A 163 -6.73 0.19 7.20
CA VAL A 163 -5.68 0.66 6.29
C VAL A 163 -4.43 1.03 7.08
N THR A 164 -3.28 0.61 6.56
CA THR A 164 -1.96 1.04 7.01
C THR A 164 -1.44 2.16 6.11
N ILE A 165 -1.16 3.31 6.71
CA ILE A 165 -0.67 4.52 6.04
C ILE A 165 0.79 4.73 6.43
N GLN A 166 1.67 4.84 5.43
CA GLN A 166 3.13 5.04 5.59
C GLN A 166 3.80 3.99 6.50
N GLY A 167 3.22 2.79 6.61
CA GLY A 167 3.69 1.72 7.49
C GLY A 167 3.53 1.98 8.99
N ARG A 168 3.21 3.21 9.42
CA ARG A 168 3.28 3.61 10.83
C ARG A 168 1.94 3.97 11.46
N TYR A 169 0.95 4.30 10.63
CA TYR A 169 -0.39 4.71 11.07
C TYR A 169 -1.41 3.66 10.63
N ILE A 170 -2.12 3.07 11.57
CA ILE A 170 -3.17 2.07 11.29
C ILE A 170 -4.51 2.68 11.65
N ALA A 171 -5.36 2.90 10.65
CA ALA A 171 -6.76 3.23 10.85
C ALA A 171 -7.62 1.98 10.70
N ALA A 172 -8.56 1.76 11.61
CA ALA A 172 -9.56 0.71 11.50
C ALA A 172 -10.97 1.28 11.71
N ILE A 173 -11.95 0.71 11.01
CA ILE A 173 -13.37 0.92 11.28
C ILE A 173 -13.74 -0.06 12.39
N LYS A 174 -14.37 0.43 13.46
CA LYS A 174 -14.81 -0.37 14.59
C LYS A 174 -15.79 -1.45 14.11
N PRO A 175 -15.42 -2.74 14.16
CA PRO A 175 -16.34 -3.81 13.81
C PRO A 175 -17.29 -4.08 14.98
N GLU A 176 -18.28 -4.92 14.71
CA GLU A 176 -19.25 -5.36 15.71
C GLU A 176 -18.63 -6.32 16.75
N TYR A 177 -17.62 -7.11 16.34
CA TYR A 177 -17.01 -8.16 17.13
C TYR A 177 -15.54 -7.82 17.48
N PRO A 178 -15.11 -7.92 18.75
CA PRO A 178 -13.72 -7.70 19.14
C PRO A 178 -12.71 -8.60 18.43
N GLU A 179 -13.08 -9.85 18.14
CA GLU A 179 -12.27 -10.83 17.43
C GLU A 179 -12.04 -10.40 15.98
N GLU A 180 -13.06 -9.85 15.33
CA GLU A 180 -12.96 -9.27 13.98
C GLU A 180 -12.01 -8.06 13.99
N LEU A 181 -12.05 -7.23 15.04
CA LEU A 181 -11.09 -6.13 15.20
C LEU A 181 -9.67 -6.65 15.30
N GLN A 182 -9.45 -7.71 16.07
CA GLN A 182 -8.11 -8.29 16.22
C GLN A 182 -7.61 -8.88 14.89
N ASP A 183 -8.46 -9.55 14.11
CA ASP A 183 -8.10 -10.05 12.77
C ASP A 183 -7.72 -8.90 11.82
N ILE A 184 -8.48 -7.80 11.83
CA ILE A 184 -8.15 -6.58 11.06
C ILE A 184 -6.79 -6.04 11.50
N LEU A 185 -6.56 -5.89 12.81
CA LEU A 185 -5.29 -5.38 13.32
C LEU A 185 -4.13 -6.33 13.01
N ASP A 186 -4.33 -7.64 13.07
CA ASP A 186 -3.29 -8.62 12.73
C ASP A 186 -2.88 -8.54 11.26
N HIS A 187 -3.82 -8.26 10.36
CA HIS A 187 -3.57 -7.97 8.94
C HIS A 187 -2.79 -6.65 8.77
N GLU A 188 -3.25 -5.57 9.38
CA GLU A 188 -2.59 -4.26 9.30
C GLU A 188 -1.21 -4.26 9.96
N PHE A 189 -0.99 -5.04 11.01
CA PHE A 189 0.34 -5.19 11.60
C PHE A 189 1.34 -5.83 10.64
N VAL A 190 0.91 -6.74 9.75
CA VAL A 190 1.80 -7.27 8.72
C VAL A 190 2.20 -6.16 7.75
N HIS A 191 1.23 -5.37 7.26
CA HIS A 191 1.50 -4.22 6.39
C HIS A 191 2.48 -3.24 7.05
N ALA A 192 2.24 -2.88 8.31
CA ALA A 192 3.12 -2.01 9.08
C ALA A 192 4.54 -2.59 9.17
N TYR A 193 4.65 -3.87 9.52
CA TYR A 193 5.93 -4.54 9.71
C TYR A 193 6.75 -4.58 8.42
N ILE A 194 6.17 -5.07 7.32
CA ILE A 194 6.91 -5.25 6.06
C ILE A 194 7.20 -3.91 5.39
N THR A 195 6.32 -2.92 5.52
CA THR A 195 6.53 -1.58 4.95
C THR A 195 7.67 -0.86 5.65
N LEU A 196 7.69 -0.89 6.99
CA LEU A 196 8.75 -0.23 7.76
C LEU A 196 10.08 -0.99 7.73
N ALA A 197 10.07 -2.30 7.53
CA ALA A 197 11.28 -3.12 7.41
C ALA A 197 11.90 -3.06 6.00
N SER A 198 11.13 -2.67 4.99
CA SER A 198 11.59 -2.66 3.60
C SER A 198 12.21 -1.31 3.23
N PRO A 199 13.37 -1.29 2.55
CA PRO A 199 13.99 -0.05 2.08
C PRO A 199 13.23 0.59 0.90
N LYS A 200 12.31 -0.15 0.28
CA LYS A 200 11.52 0.28 -0.89
C LYS A 200 10.09 -0.22 -0.80
N GLU A 201 9.19 0.41 -1.54
CA GLU A 201 7.82 -0.07 -1.66
C GLU A 201 7.78 -1.47 -2.29
N LEU A 202 7.08 -2.39 -1.63
CA LEU A 202 6.88 -3.76 -2.12
C LEU A 202 5.70 -3.79 -3.11
N PRO A 203 5.69 -4.69 -4.10
CA PRO A 203 4.54 -4.85 -5.00
C PRO A 203 3.24 -5.13 -4.24
N ALA A 204 2.13 -4.51 -4.65
CA ALA A 204 0.84 -4.61 -3.97
C ALA A 204 0.34 -6.06 -3.77
N TRP A 205 0.59 -6.94 -4.74
CA TRP A 205 0.24 -8.37 -4.62
C TRP A 205 1.01 -9.06 -3.49
N PHE A 206 2.27 -8.68 -3.26
CA PHE A 206 3.11 -9.23 -2.22
C PHE A 206 2.68 -8.68 -0.86
N GLN A 207 2.42 -7.38 -0.76
CA GLN A 207 1.98 -6.75 0.48
C GLN A 207 0.69 -7.41 1.01
N GLU A 208 -0.33 -7.49 0.17
CA GLU A 208 -1.64 -8.04 0.56
C GLU A 208 -1.58 -9.56 0.73
N GLY A 209 -0.86 -10.27 -0.15
CA GLY A 209 -0.68 -11.72 -0.02
C GLY A 209 0.06 -12.11 1.26
N ALA A 210 1.10 -11.36 1.64
CA ALA A 210 1.80 -11.54 2.91
C ALA A 210 0.88 -11.21 4.08
N ALA A 211 0.15 -10.11 4.03
CA ALA A 211 -0.78 -9.72 5.08
C ALA A 211 -1.82 -10.79 5.36
N THR A 212 -2.52 -11.28 4.33
CA THR A 212 -3.52 -12.35 4.47
C THR A 212 -2.92 -13.69 4.92
N TYR A 213 -1.75 -14.07 4.39
CA TYR A 213 -1.10 -15.33 4.74
C TYR A 213 -0.59 -15.35 6.19
N PHE A 214 -0.03 -14.24 6.68
CA PHE A 214 0.55 -14.16 8.02
C PHE A 214 -0.46 -13.80 9.11
N SER A 215 -1.57 -13.11 8.79
CA SER A 215 -2.64 -12.79 9.74
C SER A 215 -3.56 -13.98 10.00
N THR A 216 -4.38 -14.36 9.02
CA THR A 216 -5.38 -15.43 9.18
C THR A 216 -4.82 -16.77 8.71
N GLY A 217 -4.18 -16.78 7.53
CA GLY A 217 -3.82 -18.01 6.82
C GLY A 217 -5.03 -18.89 6.44
N ARG A 218 -6.25 -18.33 6.52
CA ARG A 218 -7.53 -19.03 6.34
C ARG A 218 -8.48 -18.18 5.50
N GLU A 219 -9.30 -18.85 4.69
CA GLU A 219 -10.32 -18.19 3.86
C GLU A 219 -11.57 -17.76 4.64
N THR A 220 -11.83 -18.41 5.78
CA THR A 220 -13.04 -18.23 6.59
C THR A 220 -12.67 -18.01 8.05
N SER A 221 -13.28 -17.00 8.66
CA SER A 221 -13.26 -16.72 10.09
C SER A 221 -14.66 -16.78 10.68
N TYR A 222 -14.75 -17.16 11.95
CA TYR A 222 -16.00 -17.29 12.69
C TYR A 222 -15.94 -16.36 13.90
N TYR A 223 -16.95 -15.50 14.03
CA TYR A 223 -17.05 -14.54 15.14
C TYR A 223 -18.36 -14.77 15.89
N SER A 224 -18.31 -14.69 17.21
CA SER A 224 -19.49 -14.77 18.08
C SER A 224 -19.37 -13.74 19.19
N ARG A 225 -20.52 -13.27 19.70
CA ARG A 225 -20.54 -12.48 20.94
C ARG A 225 -20.45 -13.43 22.13
N ALA A 226 -19.81 -12.98 23.20
CA ALA A 226 -19.79 -13.71 24.46
C ALA A 226 -21.23 -14.01 24.92
N GLY A 227 -21.60 -15.29 24.97
CA GLY A 227 -22.94 -15.74 25.38
C GLY A 227 -24.00 -15.86 24.27
N GLU A 228 -23.67 -15.59 22.99
CA GLU A 228 -24.62 -15.75 21.89
C GLU A 228 -24.29 -16.96 20.99
N PRO A 229 -25.28 -17.79 20.59
CA PRO A 229 -25.09 -18.89 19.65
C PRO A 229 -24.97 -18.43 18.18
N LYS A 230 -25.06 -17.11 17.92
CA LYS A 230 -24.98 -16.56 16.56
C LYS A 230 -23.53 -16.48 16.12
N ILE A 231 -23.18 -17.33 15.15
CA ILE A 231 -21.89 -17.36 14.48
C ILE A 231 -21.99 -16.48 13.23
N LYS A 232 -21.26 -15.36 13.19
CA LYS A 232 -21.00 -14.63 11.96
C LYS A 232 -19.89 -15.37 11.22
N VAL A 233 -20.18 -15.81 10.00
CA VAL A 233 -19.17 -16.34 9.07
C VAL A 233 -18.66 -15.17 8.24
N SER A 234 -17.38 -14.83 8.42
CA SER A 234 -16.69 -13.87 7.56
C SER A 234 -15.84 -14.64 6.56
N MET A 235 -16.08 -14.40 5.27
CA MET A 235 -15.30 -14.97 4.19
C MET A 235 -14.43 -13.89 3.59
N LEU A 236 -13.18 -14.22 3.29
CA LEU A 236 -12.32 -13.34 2.52
C LEU A 236 -12.98 -13.01 1.17
N PRO A 237 -12.94 -11.74 0.72
CA PRO A 237 -13.33 -11.40 -0.64
C PRO A 237 -12.51 -12.21 -1.67
N GLU A 238 -13.09 -12.44 -2.85
CA GLU A 238 -12.51 -13.35 -3.85
C GLU A 238 -11.10 -12.95 -4.30
N ASP A 239 -10.80 -11.65 -4.36
CA ASP A 239 -9.47 -11.17 -4.68
C ASP A 239 -8.46 -11.43 -3.56
N TYR A 240 -8.88 -11.39 -2.29
CA TYR A 240 -8.05 -11.77 -1.14
C TYR A 240 -7.79 -13.28 -1.13
N LYS A 241 -8.79 -14.11 -1.45
CA LYS A 241 -8.58 -15.57 -1.60
C LYS A 241 -7.54 -15.90 -2.66
N ARG A 242 -7.60 -15.26 -3.84
CA ARG A 242 -6.58 -15.46 -4.88
C ARG A 242 -5.17 -15.14 -4.40
N ARG A 243 -5.00 -14.10 -3.58
CA ARG A 243 -3.70 -13.72 -3.02
C ARG A 243 -3.23 -14.71 -1.97
N LEU A 244 -4.12 -15.15 -1.08
CA LEU A 244 -3.83 -16.20 -0.10
C LEU A 244 -3.38 -17.49 -0.80
N ASN A 245 -4.14 -17.94 -1.80
CA ASN A 245 -3.88 -19.17 -2.55
C ASN A 245 -2.57 -19.08 -3.34
N SER A 246 -2.23 -17.88 -3.84
CA SER A 246 -0.92 -17.64 -4.46
C SER A 246 0.22 -17.83 -3.46
N PHE A 247 0.11 -17.27 -2.25
CA PHE A 247 1.12 -17.43 -1.20
C PHE A 247 1.22 -18.87 -0.69
N GLN A 248 0.08 -19.56 -0.51
CA GLN A 248 0.04 -20.98 -0.15
C GLN A 248 0.71 -21.84 -1.24
N THR A 249 0.40 -21.61 -2.52
CA THR A 249 1.05 -22.31 -3.64
C THR A 249 2.56 -22.09 -3.65
N LEU A 250 3.03 -20.86 -3.37
CA LEU A 250 4.47 -20.59 -3.26
C LEU A 250 5.09 -21.33 -2.07
N HIS A 251 4.40 -21.35 -0.93
CA HIS A 251 4.85 -22.08 0.26
C HIS A 251 4.97 -23.58 -0.02
N ASP A 252 3.94 -24.19 -0.61
CA ASP A 252 3.90 -25.61 -0.93
C ASP A 252 4.99 -26.00 -1.92
N ARG A 253 5.18 -25.21 -2.99
CA ARG A 253 6.19 -25.49 -4.02
C ARG A 253 7.62 -25.29 -3.54
N MET A 254 7.86 -24.31 -2.67
CA MET A 254 9.21 -24.00 -2.18
C MET A 254 9.60 -24.82 -0.96
N GLY A 255 8.62 -25.29 -0.20
CA GLY A 255 8.80 -25.75 1.18
C GLY A 255 9.01 -24.59 2.15
N THR A 256 8.69 -24.83 3.43
CA THR A 256 8.66 -23.79 4.48
C THR A 256 9.93 -22.97 4.57
N GLN A 257 11.11 -23.60 4.66
CA GLN A 257 12.36 -22.86 4.86
C GLN A 257 12.71 -21.94 3.69
N LYS A 258 12.50 -22.39 2.45
CA LYS A 258 12.82 -21.60 1.26
C LYS A 258 11.80 -20.47 1.07
N PHE A 259 10.53 -20.73 1.35
CA PHE A 259 9.47 -19.73 1.32
C PHE A 259 9.71 -18.61 2.34
N LEU A 260 9.96 -18.94 3.61
CA LEU A 260 10.22 -17.94 4.65
C LEU A 260 11.47 -17.11 4.32
N ARG A 261 12.51 -17.73 3.76
CA ARG A 261 13.70 -17.03 3.29
C ARG A 261 13.39 -16.08 2.13
N PHE A 262 12.58 -16.51 1.16
CA PHE A 262 12.12 -15.66 0.06
C PHE A 262 11.36 -14.43 0.57
N VAL A 263 10.45 -14.60 1.54
CA VAL A 263 9.72 -13.48 2.15
C VAL A 263 10.70 -12.54 2.86
N ARG A 264 11.63 -13.08 3.66
CA ARG A 264 12.66 -12.29 4.36
C ARG A 264 13.50 -11.46 3.40
N GLU A 265 14.08 -12.09 2.40
CA GLU A 265 14.93 -11.43 1.40
C GLU A 265 14.15 -10.38 0.61
N SER A 266 12.90 -10.69 0.25
CA SER A 266 12.02 -9.76 -0.46
C SER A 266 11.78 -8.49 0.34
N VAL A 267 11.49 -8.62 1.63
CA VAL A 267 11.27 -7.47 2.52
C VAL A 267 12.59 -6.71 2.73
N LEU A 268 13.67 -7.39 3.12
CA LEU A 268 14.93 -6.70 3.47
C LEU A 268 15.62 -6.01 2.28
N THR A 269 15.39 -6.49 1.06
CA THR A 269 15.96 -5.89 -0.17
C THR A 269 14.98 -4.99 -0.91
N GLY A 270 13.70 -5.02 -0.54
CA GLY A 270 12.63 -4.36 -1.30
C GLY A 270 12.43 -4.92 -2.71
N THR A 271 12.89 -6.15 -2.99
CA THR A 271 12.85 -6.75 -4.34
C THR A 271 12.18 -8.11 -4.31
N VAL A 272 11.06 -8.26 -5.03
CA VAL A 272 10.31 -9.52 -5.09
C VAL A 272 10.57 -10.24 -6.42
N ASN A 273 11.35 -11.32 -6.39
CA ASN A 273 11.61 -12.16 -7.58
C ASN A 273 11.19 -13.62 -7.35
N VAL A 274 9.93 -13.91 -7.69
CA VAL A 274 9.34 -15.24 -7.55
C VAL A 274 10.03 -16.29 -8.43
N LYS A 275 10.47 -15.91 -9.65
CA LYS A 275 11.13 -16.84 -10.57
C LYS A 275 12.45 -17.34 -9.99
N LYS A 276 13.27 -16.41 -9.50
CA LYS A 276 14.52 -16.72 -8.79
C LYS A 276 14.26 -17.62 -7.59
N ALA A 277 13.23 -17.31 -6.78
CA ALA A 277 12.87 -18.11 -5.61
C ALA A 277 12.40 -19.53 -5.99
N LEU A 278 11.70 -19.69 -7.11
CA LEU A 278 11.30 -21.00 -7.63
C LEU A 278 12.42 -21.75 -8.36
N GLY A 279 13.60 -21.14 -8.55
CA GLY A 279 14.68 -21.72 -9.35
C GLY A 279 14.36 -21.76 -10.85
N ILE A 280 13.40 -20.96 -11.30
CA ILE A 280 13.08 -20.81 -12.72
C ILE A 280 14.17 -19.92 -13.32
N PRO A 281 14.98 -20.42 -14.27
CA PRO A 281 16.05 -19.64 -14.88
C PRO A 281 15.46 -18.42 -15.58
N ASP A 282 16.18 -17.30 -15.50
CA ASP A 282 15.84 -16.13 -16.30
C ASP A 282 15.99 -16.49 -17.78
N LYS A 283 14.99 -16.13 -18.60
CA LYS A 283 15.08 -16.32 -20.05
C LYS A 283 16.36 -15.70 -20.55
N THR A 284 17.14 -16.45 -21.33
CA THR A 284 18.37 -15.94 -21.95
C THR A 284 18.03 -14.75 -22.86
N THR A 285 19.03 -13.90 -23.13
CA THR A 285 18.87 -12.75 -24.06
C THR A 285 18.35 -13.20 -25.42
N GLU A 286 18.74 -14.40 -25.86
CA GLU A 286 18.33 -15.05 -27.09
C GLU A 286 16.86 -15.47 -27.06
N GLN A 287 16.41 -16.14 -26.00
CA GLN A 287 14.99 -16.47 -25.80
C GLN A 287 14.10 -15.22 -25.69
N LYS A 288 14.61 -14.12 -25.13
CA LYS A 288 13.89 -12.82 -25.10
C LYS A 288 13.75 -12.24 -26.52
N ARG A 289 14.79 -12.34 -27.36
CA ARG A 289 14.77 -11.89 -28.76
C ARG A 289 13.82 -12.73 -29.60
N GLU A 290 13.84 -14.06 -29.47
CA GLU A 290 12.90 -14.94 -30.18
C GLU A 290 11.45 -14.64 -29.80
N THR A 291 11.16 -14.47 -28.50
CA THR A 291 9.80 -14.13 -28.05
C THR A 291 9.37 -12.78 -28.63
N ALA A 292 10.27 -11.78 -28.67
CA ALA A 292 9.99 -10.48 -29.25
C ALA A 292 9.75 -10.54 -30.77
N HIS A 293 10.52 -11.37 -31.49
CA HIS A 293 10.31 -11.62 -32.93
C HIS A 293 8.97 -12.29 -33.20
N ILE A 294 8.57 -13.27 -32.40
CA ILE A 294 7.25 -13.92 -32.53
C ILE A 294 6.14 -12.88 -32.37
N TYR A 295 6.19 -12.04 -31.33
CA TYR A 295 5.19 -10.97 -31.13
C TYR A 295 5.20 -9.94 -32.27
N LEU A 296 6.38 -9.56 -32.77
CA LEU A 296 6.50 -8.64 -33.91
C LEU A 296 5.86 -9.24 -35.17
N VAL A 297 6.12 -10.52 -35.45
CA VAL A 297 5.54 -11.24 -36.60
C VAL A 297 4.01 -11.27 -36.50
N PHE A 298 3.45 -11.63 -35.34
CA PHE A 298 2.00 -11.61 -35.14
C PHE A 298 1.40 -10.21 -35.25
N PHE A 299 2.10 -9.18 -34.77
CA PHE A 299 1.67 -7.78 -34.91
C PHE A 299 1.65 -7.35 -36.38
N VAL A 300 2.69 -7.67 -37.15
CA VAL A 300 2.77 -7.36 -38.58
C VAL A 300 1.67 -8.10 -39.36
N ILE A 301 1.47 -9.40 -39.11
CA ILE A 301 0.40 -10.18 -39.76
C ILE A 301 -0.98 -9.57 -39.44
N GLY A 302 -1.23 -9.24 -38.17
CA GLY A 302 -2.48 -8.61 -37.74
C GLY A 302 -2.73 -7.26 -38.42
N ALA A 303 -1.73 -6.38 -38.45
CA ALA A 303 -1.82 -5.08 -39.10
C ALA A 303 -2.06 -5.22 -40.62
N THR A 304 -1.40 -6.19 -41.25
CA THR A 304 -1.55 -6.45 -42.69
C THR A 304 -2.96 -6.96 -43.01
N ALA A 305 -3.50 -7.88 -42.20
CA ALA A 305 -4.86 -8.39 -42.37
C ALA A 305 -5.91 -7.27 -42.22
N VAL A 306 -5.73 -6.37 -41.25
CA VAL A 306 -6.61 -5.20 -41.07
C VAL A 306 -6.53 -4.25 -42.26
N ALA A 307 -5.33 -3.98 -42.78
CA ALA A 307 -5.15 -3.12 -43.94
C ALA A 307 -5.80 -3.72 -45.21
N VAL A 308 -5.62 -5.01 -45.45
CA VAL A 308 -6.25 -5.73 -46.58
C VAL A 308 -7.77 -5.72 -46.43
N TRP A 309 -8.29 -6.02 -45.24
CA TRP A 309 -9.72 -5.95 -44.96
C TRP A 309 -10.29 -4.54 -45.21
N TYR A 310 -9.60 -3.50 -44.75
CA TYR A 310 -9.98 -2.10 -44.97
C TYR A 310 -10.02 -1.73 -46.46
N LEU A 311 -9.02 -2.17 -47.25
CA LEU A 311 -9.00 -1.96 -48.69
C LEU A 311 -10.16 -2.66 -49.40
N ILE A 312 -10.46 -3.91 -49.04
CA ILE A 312 -11.59 -4.67 -49.58
C ILE A 312 -12.92 -3.97 -49.21
N TYR A 313 -13.08 -3.58 -47.95
CA TYR A 313 -14.27 -2.89 -47.46
C TYR A 313 -14.49 -1.55 -48.18
N ARG A 314 -13.42 -0.74 -48.33
CA ARG A 314 -13.48 0.55 -49.01
C ARG A 314 -13.82 0.39 -50.50
N ARG A 315 -13.24 -0.61 -51.17
CA ARG A 315 -13.54 -0.91 -52.57
C ARG A 315 -15.00 -1.33 -52.75
N ARG A 316 -15.51 -2.21 -51.88
CA ARG A 316 -16.92 -2.65 -51.90
C ARG A 316 -17.88 -1.49 -51.66
N SER A 317 -17.60 -0.64 -50.67
CA SER A 317 -18.39 0.57 -50.39
C SER A 317 -18.37 1.60 -51.53
N TRP A 318 -17.38 1.57 -52.43
CA TRP A 318 -17.33 2.46 -53.59
C TRP A 318 -18.18 1.91 -54.75
N TRP A 319 -18.14 0.59 -54.99
CA TRP A 319 -19.04 -0.07 -55.94
C TRP A 319 -20.51 0.07 -55.56
N ASP A 320 -20.85 0.00 -54.27
CA ASP A 320 -22.23 0.19 -53.79
C ASP A 320 -22.75 1.64 -53.96
N ARG A 321 -21.91 2.59 -54.40
CA ARG A 321 -22.27 4.00 -54.63
C ARG A 321 -22.37 4.39 -56.11
N ILE A 322 -22.04 3.49 -57.03
CA ILE A 322 -22.16 3.66 -58.48
C ILE A 322 -23.40 2.91 -58.93
#